data_AF-A0A948E6U7-F1
#
_entry.id   AF-A0A948E6U7-F1
#
_cell.length_a   1.000
_cell.length_b   1.000
_cell.length_c   1.000
_cell.angle_alpha   90.00
_cell.angle_beta   90.00
_cell.angle_gamma   90.00
#
_symmetry.space_group_name_H-M   'P 1'
#
loop_
_entity.id
_entity.type
_entity.pdbx_description
1 polymer ?
#
loop_
_entity_poly.entity_id
_entity_poly.type
_entity_poly.pdbx_seq_one_letter_code
_entity_poly.pdbx_strand_id
1 'polypeptide(L)'
;MARYSTLTSEDEISLGRSIREIRVSLWTHLLQFDFARHTLMEEIQNIETDIPDSLISFISQKTLTPKKNKRNSDSSQENPLDAAARELNKIDLDEIALGKILDMVSRQFSGSQGVKLRKSKKTFAFFHEIEQLLKELKHVKHQFINANLRLVIAVARRYNNGPMTLIDLIQEGNIGLMKAVDRFDPDRGYRFSTYAAWWIRHAVSRASADKGRTVRL
;
A
#
# COMPACT_ATOMS: atom_id res chain seq x y z
N MET A 1 -25.82 -18.82 6.06
CA MET A 1 -24.75 -18.27 6.93
C MET A 1 -23.41 -18.54 6.26
N ALA A 2 -22.79 -17.54 5.65
CA ALA A 2 -21.50 -17.70 4.99
C ALA A 2 -20.43 -18.09 6.02
N ARG A 3 -19.84 -19.28 5.86
CA ARG A 3 -18.67 -19.73 6.62
C ARG A 3 -17.49 -18.87 6.20
N TYR A 4 -17.25 -17.76 6.89
CA TYR A 4 -15.96 -17.09 6.78
C TYR A 4 -14.92 -18.02 7.42
N SER A 5 -14.24 -18.79 6.57
CA SER A 5 -13.12 -19.64 6.91
C SER A 5 -12.09 -18.81 7.67
N THR A 6 -11.70 -19.24 8.86
CA THR A 6 -10.53 -18.67 9.54
C THR A 6 -9.31 -18.94 8.67
N LEU A 7 -8.55 -17.90 8.32
CA LEU A 7 -7.31 -18.04 7.57
C LEU A 7 -6.34 -18.95 8.34
N THR A 8 -5.71 -19.87 7.63
CA THR A 8 -4.58 -20.62 8.17
C THR A 8 -3.34 -19.73 8.21
N SER A 9 -2.29 -20.15 8.93
CA SER A 9 -1.01 -19.43 8.92
C SER A 9 -0.40 -19.36 7.53
N GLU A 10 -0.58 -20.39 6.72
CA GLU A 10 -0.09 -20.42 5.33
C GLU A 10 -0.85 -19.42 4.46
N ASP A 11 -2.17 -19.29 4.65
CA ASP A 11 -2.97 -18.29 3.93
C ASP A 11 -2.62 -16.84 4.33
N GLU A 12 -2.31 -16.60 5.61
CA GLU A 12 -1.85 -15.28 6.07
C GLU A 12 -0.53 -14.89 5.38
N ILE A 13 0.40 -15.84 5.26
CA ILE A 13 1.69 -15.64 4.60
C ILE A 13 1.51 -15.43 3.10
N SER A 14 0.66 -16.22 2.44
CA SER A 14 0.42 -16.11 1.00
C SER A 14 -0.22 -14.77 0.65
N LEU A 15 -1.28 -14.36 1.35
CA LEU A 15 -1.92 -13.07 1.14
C LEU A 15 -0.96 -11.90 1.42
N GLY A 16 -0.16 -11.98 2.49
CA GLY A 16 0.85 -10.96 2.80
C GLY A 16 1.90 -10.82 1.70
N ARG A 17 2.38 -11.95 1.15
CA ARG A 17 3.33 -11.95 0.03
C ARG A 17 2.71 -11.41 -1.25
N SER A 18 1.49 -11.83 -1.59
CA SER A 18 0.80 -11.32 -2.78
C SER A 18 0.58 -9.81 -2.73
N ILE A 19 0.20 -9.26 -1.57
CA ILE A 19 0.11 -7.78 -1.39
C ILE A 19 1.46 -7.13 -1.70
N ARG A 20 2.55 -7.64 -1.13
CA ARG A 20 3.90 -7.12 -1.38
C ARG A 20 4.29 -7.20 -2.85
N GLU A 21 4.05 -8.33 -3.49
CA GLU A 21 4.38 -8.55 -4.91
C GLU A 21 3.61 -7.61 -5.84
N ILE A 22 2.30 -7.44 -5.61
CA ILE A 22 1.48 -6.53 -6.40
C ILE A 22 1.95 -5.08 -6.22
N ARG A 23 2.29 -4.66 -4.99
CA ARG A 23 2.83 -3.30 -4.73
C ARG A 23 4.17 -3.07 -5.42
N VAL A 24 5.09 -4.04 -5.36
CA VAL A 24 6.36 -3.94 -6.07
C VAL A 24 6.12 -3.85 -7.57
N SER A 25 5.21 -4.66 -8.12
CA SER A 25 4.81 -4.58 -9.53
C SER A 25 4.26 -3.19 -9.88
N LEU A 26 3.37 -2.62 -9.07
CA LEU A 26 2.85 -1.26 -9.26
C LEU A 26 3.97 -0.23 -9.31
N TRP A 27 4.90 -0.27 -8.35
CA TRP A 27 6.06 0.62 -8.34
C TRP A 27 6.96 0.43 -9.56
N THR A 28 7.25 -0.82 -9.96
CA THR A 28 8.02 -1.13 -11.16
C THR A 28 7.36 -0.52 -12.39
N HIS A 29 6.05 -0.67 -12.56
CA HIS A 29 5.32 -0.10 -13.69
C HIS A 29 5.33 1.43 -13.65
N LEU A 30 5.12 2.05 -12.49
CA LEU A 30 5.18 3.50 -12.33
C LEU A 30 6.56 4.06 -12.70
N LEU A 31 7.64 3.42 -12.22
CA LEU A 31 9.01 3.86 -12.48
C LEU A 31 9.44 3.74 -13.95
N GLN A 32 8.75 2.96 -14.78
CA GLN A 32 9.03 2.90 -16.22
C GLN A 32 8.69 4.21 -16.96
N PHE A 33 7.89 5.09 -16.35
CA PHE A 33 7.42 6.32 -16.99
C PHE A 33 8.07 7.56 -16.38
N ASP A 34 8.66 8.40 -17.22
CA ASP A 34 9.35 9.63 -16.82
C ASP A 34 8.45 10.56 -15.99
N PHE A 35 7.17 10.66 -16.36
CA PHE A 35 6.22 11.50 -15.65
C PHE A 35 6.06 11.10 -14.17
N ALA A 36 5.83 9.80 -13.90
CA ALA A 36 5.66 9.32 -12.53
C ALA A 36 6.92 9.52 -11.69
N ARG A 37 8.10 9.42 -12.30
CA ARG A 37 9.40 9.70 -11.65
C ARG A 37 9.56 11.17 -11.31
N HIS A 38 9.20 12.08 -12.21
CA HIS A 38 9.22 13.51 -11.94
C HIS A 38 8.28 13.89 -10.79
N THR A 39 7.06 13.36 -10.78
CA THR A 39 6.11 13.58 -9.68
C THR A 39 6.60 13.00 -8.37
N LEU A 40 7.15 11.79 -8.39
CA LEU A 40 7.76 11.20 -7.20
C LEU A 40 8.88 12.09 -6.66
N MET A 41 9.74 12.64 -7.52
CA MET A 41 10.82 13.55 -7.09
C MET A 41 10.31 14.85 -6.47
N GLU A 42 9.26 15.45 -7.04
CA GLU A 42 8.62 16.64 -6.48
C GLU A 42 8.03 16.34 -5.10
N GLU A 43 7.40 15.19 -4.94
CA GLU A 43 6.77 14.80 -3.69
C GLU A 43 7.80 14.40 -2.61
N ILE A 44 8.90 13.74 -3.01
CA ILE A 44 10.03 13.42 -2.13
C ILE A 44 10.64 14.70 -1.54
N GLN A 45 10.68 15.80 -2.29
CA GLN A 45 11.16 17.10 -1.79
C GLN A 45 10.18 17.75 -0.79
N ASN A 46 8.90 17.36 -0.83
CA ASN A 46 7.86 17.90 0.04
C ASN A 46 7.63 17.07 1.31
N ILE A 47 8.16 15.85 1.38
CA ILE A 47 7.98 14.94 2.53
C ILE A 47 9.29 14.89 3.34
N GLU A 48 9.22 15.21 4.64
CA GLU A 48 10.28 14.97 5.64
C GLU A 48 10.47 13.46 5.92
N THR A 49 10.78 12.68 4.89
CA THR A 49 11.14 11.26 5.04
C THR A 49 12.57 11.05 4.59
N ASP A 50 13.38 10.41 5.44
CA ASP A 50 14.73 9.94 5.11
C ASP A 50 14.65 8.90 3.98
N ILE A 51 14.74 9.37 2.75
CA ILE A 51 14.83 8.52 1.57
C ILE A 51 16.31 8.36 1.25
N PRO A 52 16.81 7.11 1.11
CA PRO A 52 18.21 6.86 0.78
C PRO A 52 18.68 7.64 -0.46
N ASP A 53 19.84 8.29 -0.38
CA ASP A 53 20.46 9.03 -1.49
C ASP A 53 20.66 8.16 -2.76
N SER A 54 20.82 6.85 -2.57
CA SER A 54 20.88 5.86 -3.66
C SER A 54 19.58 5.77 -4.46
N LEU A 55 18.41 5.95 -3.83
CA LEU A 55 17.12 5.97 -4.52
C LEU A 55 16.87 7.31 -5.19
N ILE A 56 17.23 8.42 -4.55
CA ILE A 56 17.13 9.76 -5.12
C ILE A 56 17.93 9.84 -6.42
N SER A 57 19.19 9.38 -6.39
CA SER A 57 20.04 9.32 -7.57
C SER A 57 19.52 8.36 -8.64
N PHE A 58 18.90 7.24 -8.27
CA PHE A 58 18.28 6.30 -9.21
C PHE A 58 17.05 6.89 -9.92
N ILE A 59 16.14 7.53 -9.16
CA ILE A 59 14.92 8.13 -9.70
C ILE A 59 15.25 9.33 -10.59
N SER A 60 16.28 10.09 -10.25
CA SER A 60 16.78 11.25 -11.01
C SER A 60 17.38 10.90 -12.38
N GLN A 61 17.77 9.64 -12.63
CA GLN A 61 18.39 9.26 -13.90
C GLN A 61 17.42 9.39 -15.08
N LYS A 62 17.76 10.25 -16.04
CA LYS A 62 16.90 10.67 -17.17
C LYS A 62 16.42 9.55 -18.09
N THR A 63 17.02 8.36 -18.05
CA THR A 63 16.64 7.20 -18.88
C THR A 63 16.67 5.89 -18.09
N LEU A 64 15.50 5.43 -17.62
CA LEU A 64 15.32 4.08 -17.10
C LEU A 64 14.63 3.22 -18.17
N THR A 65 15.25 3.13 -19.35
CA THR A 65 14.85 2.08 -20.29
C THR A 65 15.68 0.85 -19.98
N PRO A 66 15.08 -0.35 -19.85
CA PRO A 66 15.87 -1.56 -19.78
C PRO A 66 16.65 -1.65 -21.10
N LYS A 67 17.98 -1.46 -21.05
CA LYS A 67 18.85 -1.82 -22.18
C LYS A 67 18.54 -3.28 -22.48
N LYS A 68 17.97 -3.57 -23.65
CA LYS A 68 17.88 -4.92 -24.20
C LYS A 68 19.30 -5.46 -24.35
N ASN A 69 19.88 -5.99 -23.27
CA ASN A 69 21.09 -6.77 -23.37
C ASN A 69 20.70 -8.13 -23.94
N LYS A 70 21.16 -8.30 -25.17
CA LYS A 70 21.17 -9.53 -25.94
C LYS A 70 21.63 -10.67 -25.04
N ARG A 71 20.78 -11.71 -24.96
CA ARG A 71 21.06 -13.08 -24.50
C ARG A 71 22.48 -13.27 -23.94
N ASN A 72 22.59 -13.38 -22.62
CA ASN A 72 23.49 -14.37 -22.05
C ASN A 72 22.98 -14.79 -20.67
N SER A 73 23.01 -16.11 -20.51
CA SER A 73 22.69 -16.90 -19.35
C SER A 73 23.65 -16.60 -18.20
N ASP A 74 23.18 -15.87 -17.19
CA ASP A 74 23.49 -16.23 -15.81
C ASP A 74 22.46 -15.61 -14.86
N SER A 75 21.97 -16.42 -13.94
CA SER A 75 20.96 -16.08 -12.95
C SER A 75 21.46 -15.03 -11.95
N SER A 76 20.58 -14.10 -11.56
CA SER A 76 20.67 -13.21 -10.38
C SER A 76 21.07 -11.74 -10.58
N GLN A 77 21.18 -11.19 -11.80
CA GLN A 77 21.13 -9.72 -11.94
C GLN A 77 19.68 -9.25 -11.90
N GLU A 78 19.20 -8.93 -10.69
CA GLU A 78 17.89 -8.32 -10.50
C GLU A 78 17.78 -7.03 -11.32
N ASN A 79 16.63 -6.84 -11.96
CA ASN A 79 16.36 -5.62 -12.70
C ASN A 79 16.45 -4.42 -11.74
N PRO A 80 17.26 -3.39 -12.04
CA PRO A 80 17.44 -2.26 -11.13
C PRO A 80 16.14 -1.51 -10.82
N LEU A 81 15.14 -1.59 -11.72
CA LEU A 81 13.79 -1.08 -11.47
C LEU A 81 13.08 -1.84 -10.35
N ASP A 82 13.21 -3.16 -10.31
CA ASP A 82 12.57 -4.00 -9.28
C ASP A 82 13.24 -3.80 -7.92
N ALA A 83 14.57 -3.59 -7.91
CA ALA A 83 15.30 -3.23 -6.70
C ALA A 83 14.80 -1.90 -6.12
N ALA A 84 14.68 -0.86 -6.95
CA ALA A 84 14.15 0.43 -6.52
C ALA A 84 12.69 0.35 -6.08
N ALA A 85 11.86 -0.43 -6.78
CA ALA A 85 10.46 -0.65 -6.42
C ALA A 85 10.32 -1.32 -5.04
N ARG A 86 11.19 -2.27 -4.69
CA ARG A 86 11.20 -2.89 -3.36
C ARG A 86 11.59 -1.92 -2.27
N GLU A 87 12.60 -1.09 -2.51
CA GLU A 87 13.00 -0.08 -1.53
C GLU A 87 11.91 0.98 -1.33
N LEU A 88 11.27 1.45 -2.41
CA LEU A 88 10.11 2.35 -2.30
C LEU A 88 8.96 1.71 -1.54
N ASN A 89 8.66 0.44 -1.78
CA ASN A 89 7.62 -0.28 -1.04
C ASN A 89 7.95 -0.43 0.45
N LYS A 90 9.22 -0.56 0.84
CA LYS A 90 9.63 -0.61 2.26
C LYS A 90 9.42 0.74 2.96
N ILE A 91 9.58 1.84 2.23
CA ILE A 91 9.38 3.20 2.74
C ILE A 91 7.88 3.53 2.80
N ASP A 92 7.14 3.24 1.74
CA ASP A 92 5.72 3.57 1.58
C ASP A 92 4.79 2.38 1.87
N LEU A 93 4.92 1.77 3.05
CA LEU A 93 4.09 0.64 3.47
C LEU A 93 2.58 0.98 3.54
N ASP A 94 2.26 2.24 3.76
CA ASP A 94 0.89 2.77 3.89
C ASP A 94 0.30 3.23 2.55
N GLU A 95 1.05 3.14 1.45
CA GLU A 95 0.64 3.58 0.11
C GLU A 95 0.25 5.05 0.02
N ILE A 96 0.83 5.92 0.87
CA ILE A 96 0.55 7.35 0.88
C ILE A 96 1.14 8.00 -0.36
N ALA A 97 2.42 7.75 -0.62
CA ALA A 97 3.10 8.30 -1.80
C ALA A 97 2.54 7.68 -3.08
N LEU A 98 2.36 6.35 -3.07
CA LEU A 98 1.76 5.60 -4.17
C LEU A 98 0.36 6.16 -4.53
N GLY A 99 -0.50 6.37 -3.52
CA GLY A 99 -1.84 6.90 -3.72
C GLY A 99 -1.87 8.29 -4.36
N LYS A 100 -0.99 9.20 -3.93
CA LYS A 100 -0.85 10.54 -4.52
C LYS A 100 -0.43 10.48 -5.99
N ILE A 101 0.59 9.66 -6.29
CA ILE A 101 1.09 9.50 -7.67
C ILE A 101 -0.02 8.95 -8.56
N LEU A 102 -0.76 7.94 -8.10
CA LEU A 102 -1.86 7.36 -8.86
C LEU A 102 -2.99 8.36 -9.11
N ASP A 103 -3.35 9.18 -8.12
CA ASP A 103 -4.34 10.23 -8.30
C ASP A 103 -3.88 11.27 -9.33
N MET A 104 -2.62 11.72 -9.26
CA MET A 104 -2.04 12.63 -10.25
C MET A 104 -2.00 12.02 -11.66
N VAL A 105 -1.55 10.77 -11.77
CA VAL A 105 -1.53 10.00 -13.02
C VAL A 105 -2.93 9.91 -13.61
N SER A 106 -3.96 9.68 -12.79
CA SER A 106 -5.36 9.65 -13.22
C SER A 106 -5.86 11.02 -13.71
N ARG A 107 -5.53 12.10 -13.00
CA ARG A 107 -5.93 13.49 -13.33
C ARG A 107 -5.30 13.99 -14.63
N GLN A 108 -4.05 13.62 -14.90
CA GLN A 108 -3.40 13.98 -16.15
C GLN A 108 -3.99 13.23 -17.36
N PHE A 109 -4.50 12.02 -17.14
CA PHE A 109 -5.17 11.25 -18.18
C PHE A 109 -6.61 11.72 -18.45
N SER A 110 -7.35 12.11 -17.40
CA SER A 110 -8.69 12.69 -17.50
C SER A 110 -8.68 14.09 -18.14
N GLY A 111 -7.50 14.72 -18.26
CA GLY A 111 -7.31 15.99 -18.97
C GLY A 111 -7.71 17.23 -18.16
N SER A 112 -7.80 17.10 -16.83
CA SER A 112 -8.39 18.12 -15.96
C SER A 112 -7.39 19.20 -15.50
N GLN A 113 -6.08 18.95 -15.51
CA GLN A 113 -5.02 19.95 -15.25
C GLN A 113 -3.68 19.54 -15.89
N GLY A 114 -2.97 20.53 -16.46
CA GLY A 114 -1.52 20.57 -16.73
C GLY A 114 -0.83 19.31 -17.29
N VAL A 115 -0.50 19.34 -18.58
CA VAL A 115 0.17 18.29 -19.38
C VAL A 115 -0.75 17.16 -19.83
N LYS A 116 -1.34 17.30 -21.02
CA LYS A 116 -1.99 16.19 -21.72
C LYS A 116 -0.91 15.16 -22.07
N LEU A 117 -0.90 14.01 -21.37
CA LEU A 117 -0.16 12.85 -21.85
C LEU A 117 -0.59 12.57 -23.31
N ARG A 118 0.38 12.50 -24.21
CA ARG A 118 0.12 12.13 -25.61
C ARG A 118 -0.51 10.74 -25.61
N LYS A 119 -1.82 10.66 -25.88
CA LYS A 119 -2.58 9.41 -25.94
C LYS A 119 -1.96 8.49 -27.01
N SER A 120 -1.08 7.61 -26.56
CA SER A 120 -0.43 6.58 -27.36
C SER A 120 -1.01 5.22 -26.97
N LYS A 121 -0.93 4.23 -27.87
CA LYS A 121 -1.26 2.84 -27.52
C LYS A 121 -0.48 2.37 -26.28
N LYS A 122 0.77 2.82 -26.14
CA LYS A 122 1.63 2.49 -24.98
C LYS A 122 1.11 3.09 -23.67
N THR A 123 0.69 4.36 -23.68
CA THR A 123 0.14 4.99 -22.46
C THR A 123 -1.17 4.35 -22.06
N PHE A 124 -2.05 4.03 -23.02
CA PHE A 124 -3.31 3.34 -22.73
C PHE A 124 -3.08 1.96 -22.12
N ALA A 125 -2.17 1.16 -22.69
CA ALA A 125 -1.81 -0.15 -22.16
C ALA A 125 -1.29 -0.06 -20.72
N PHE A 126 -0.44 0.93 -20.43
CA PHE A 126 0.05 1.19 -19.07
C PHE A 126 -1.06 1.51 -18.07
N PHE A 127 -1.98 2.42 -18.41
CA PHE A 127 -3.09 2.75 -17.52
C PHE A 127 -3.98 1.55 -17.24
N HIS A 128 -4.26 0.76 -18.28
CA HIS A 128 -5.05 -0.46 -18.12
C HIS A 128 -4.33 -1.46 -17.19
N GLU A 129 -3.02 -1.64 -17.34
CA GLU A 129 -2.22 -2.53 -16.49
C GLU A 129 -2.21 -2.07 -15.03
N ILE A 130 -1.98 -0.78 -14.77
CA ILE A 130 -2.08 -0.20 -13.42
C ILE A 130 -3.48 -0.40 -12.84
N GLU A 131 -4.54 -0.17 -13.62
CA GLU A 131 -5.91 -0.35 -13.15
C GLU A 131 -6.20 -1.81 -12.77
N GLN A 132 -5.68 -2.78 -13.54
CA GLN A 132 -5.81 -4.20 -13.20
C GLN A 132 -5.07 -4.54 -11.90
N LEU A 133 -3.82 -4.09 -11.76
CA LEU A 133 -3.03 -4.31 -10.54
C LEU A 133 -3.70 -3.69 -9.30
N LEU A 134 -4.30 -2.50 -9.43
CA LEU A 134 -5.04 -1.86 -8.33
C LEU A 134 -6.31 -2.62 -7.95
N LYS A 135 -7.04 -3.15 -8.94
CA LYS A 135 -8.21 -4.01 -8.68
C LYS A 135 -7.81 -5.29 -7.96
N GLU A 136 -6.71 -5.90 -8.39
CA GLU A 136 -6.16 -7.10 -7.76
C GLU A 136 -5.70 -6.82 -6.33
N LEU A 137 -4.92 -5.75 -6.11
CA LEU A 137 -4.47 -5.33 -4.78
C LEU A 137 -5.65 -5.12 -3.83
N LYS A 138 -6.69 -4.41 -4.30
CA LYS A 138 -7.91 -4.17 -3.53
C LYS A 138 -8.61 -5.47 -3.18
N HIS A 139 -8.70 -6.41 -4.13
CA HIS A 139 -9.33 -7.71 -3.90
C HIS A 139 -8.60 -8.52 -2.82
N VAL A 140 -7.27 -8.64 -2.93
CA VAL A 140 -6.44 -9.40 -1.97
C VAL A 140 -6.51 -8.76 -0.58
N LYS A 141 -6.40 -7.43 -0.48
CA LYS A 141 -6.57 -6.72 0.80
C LYS A 141 -7.95 -6.95 1.40
N HIS A 142 -9.01 -6.83 0.60
CA HIS A 142 -10.38 -7.05 1.07
C HIS A 142 -10.56 -8.47 1.61
N GLN A 143 -10.02 -9.48 0.93
CA GLN A 143 -10.04 -10.86 1.41
C GLN A 143 -9.35 -10.97 2.78
N PHE A 144 -8.17 -10.38 2.91
CA PHE A 144 -7.40 -10.44 4.16
C PHE A 144 -8.12 -9.71 5.30
N ILE A 145 -8.67 -8.53 5.04
CA ILE A 145 -9.45 -7.75 6.02
C ILE A 145 -10.72 -8.52 6.44
N ASN A 146 -11.51 -9.01 5.48
CA ASN A 146 -12.79 -9.65 5.74
C ASN A 146 -12.65 -10.91 6.59
N ALA A 147 -11.57 -11.66 6.41
CA ALA A 147 -11.27 -12.83 7.24
C ALA A 147 -10.99 -12.46 8.72
N ASN A 148 -10.62 -11.21 9.00
CA ASN A 148 -10.18 -10.76 10.32
C ASN A 148 -11.15 -9.77 11.02
N LEU A 149 -12.31 -9.45 10.44
CA LEU A 149 -13.27 -8.52 11.05
C LEU A 149 -13.75 -8.96 12.45
N ARG A 150 -13.81 -10.27 12.72
CA ARG A 150 -14.19 -10.80 14.05
C ARG A 150 -13.20 -10.41 15.15
N LEU A 151 -11.91 -10.28 14.81
CA LEU A 151 -10.89 -9.84 15.74
C LEU A 151 -11.15 -8.40 16.22
N VAL A 152 -11.57 -7.52 15.31
CA VAL A 152 -11.91 -6.13 15.62
C VAL A 152 -13.04 -6.08 16.64
N ILE A 153 -14.12 -6.83 16.42
CA ILE A 153 -15.25 -6.91 17.34
C ILE A 153 -14.79 -7.40 18.72
N ALA A 154 -13.94 -8.43 18.77
CA ALA A 154 -13.43 -8.99 20.02
C ALA A 154 -12.58 -7.99 20.83
N VAL A 155 -11.79 -7.15 20.15
CA VAL A 155 -10.97 -6.11 20.79
C VAL A 155 -11.85 -4.92 21.21
N ALA A 156 -12.70 -4.40 20.32
CA ALA A 156 -13.53 -3.22 20.56
C ALA A 156 -14.53 -3.39 21.71
N ARG A 157 -15.07 -4.60 21.92
CA ARG A 157 -15.97 -4.92 23.05
C ARG A 157 -15.36 -4.57 24.42
N ARG A 158 -14.04 -4.61 24.57
CA ARG A 158 -13.35 -4.28 25.83
C ARG A 158 -13.36 -2.77 26.14
N TYR A 159 -13.65 -1.93 25.13
CA TYR A 159 -13.67 -0.48 25.22
C TYR A 159 -15.09 0.11 25.28
N ASN A 160 -16.12 -0.74 25.26
CA ASN A 160 -17.53 -0.33 25.19
C ASN A 160 -18.08 0.31 26.48
N ASN A 161 -17.26 0.49 27.51
CA ASN A 161 -17.65 1.17 28.75
C ASN A 161 -17.32 2.69 28.70
N GLY A 162 -16.76 3.15 27.59
CA GLY A 162 -16.43 4.56 27.36
C GLY A 162 -17.58 5.36 26.78
N PRO A 163 -17.36 6.67 26.53
CA PRO A 163 -18.40 7.57 26.00
C PRO A 163 -18.65 7.40 24.49
N MET A 164 -17.84 6.58 23.80
CA MET A 164 -17.96 6.28 22.38
C MET A 164 -18.73 4.97 22.17
N THR A 165 -19.62 4.92 21.18
CA THR A 165 -20.47 3.75 20.93
C THR A 165 -19.66 2.55 20.40
N LEU A 166 -20.13 1.32 20.66
CA LEU A 166 -19.48 0.11 20.13
C LEU A 166 -19.30 0.14 18.61
N ILE A 167 -20.29 0.66 17.87
CA ILE A 167 -20.25 0.71 16.40
C ILE A 167 -19.11 1.62 15.96
N ASP A 168 -18.96 2.79 16.58
CA ASP A 168 -17.89 3.71 16.23
C ASP A 168 -16.52 3.12 16.61
N LEU A 169 -16.40 2.48 17.78
CA LEU A 169 -15.17 1.77 18.17
C LEU A 169 -14.80 0.67 17.17
N ILE A 170 -15.79 -0.07 16.65
CA ILE A 170 -15.56 -1.08 15.61
C ILE A 170 -15.07 -0.41 14.32
N GLN A 171 -15.62 0.74 13.91
CA GLN A 171 -15.15 1.42 12.70
C GLN A 171 -13.71 1.90 12.84
N GLU A 172 -13.35 2.50 13.97
CA GLU A 172 -11.96 2.91 14.26
C GLU A 172 -11.03 1.70 14.32
N GLY A 173 -11.50 0.61 14.92
CA GLY A 173 -10.79 -0.67 14.94
C GLY A 173 -10.58 -1.25 13.53
N ASN A 174 -11.55 -1.11 12.63
CA ASN A 174 -11.42 -1.52 11.23
C ASN A 174 -10.35 -0.70 10.50
N ILE A 175 -10.26 0.62 10.77
CA ILE A 175 -9.17 1.46 10.26
C ILE A 175 -7.82 0.97 10.79
N GLY A 176 -7.74 0.61 12.07
CA GLY A 176 -6.55 -0.02 12.66
C GLY A 176 -6.19 -1.35 11.98
N LEU A 177 -7.19 -2.19 11.70
CA LEU A 177 -7.00 -3.46 11.00
C LEU A 177 -6.47 -3.25 9.57
N MET A 178 -7.00 -2.28 8.82
CA MET A 178 -6.52 -1.94 7.48
C MET A 178 -5.02 -1.58 7.52
N LYS A 179 -4.62 -0.72 8.46
CA LYS A 179 -3.21 -0.36 8.66
C LYS A 179 -2.33 -1.56 9.04
N ALA A 180 -2.88 -2.50 9.81
CA ALA A 180 -2.18 -3.74 10.13
C ALA A 180 -1.96 -4.60 8.88
N VAL A 181 -2.96 -4.72 8.01
CA VAL A 181 -2.81 -5.45 6.73
C VAL A 181 -1.76 -4.78 5.85
N ASP A 182 -1.79 -3.44 5.77
CA ASP A 182 -0.85 -2.69 4.94
C ASP A 182 0.61 -2.85 5.38
N ARG A 183 0.85 -3.03 6.68
CA ARG A 183 2.19 -3.11 7.28
C ARG A 183 2.59 -4.52 7.70
N PHE A 184 1.79 -5.54 7.40
CA PHE A 184 2.09 -6.90 7.83
C PHE A 184 3.29 -7.46 7.07
N ASP A 185 4.24 -8.00 7.81
CA ASP A 185 5.45 -8.61 7.26
C ASP A 185 5.40 -10.13 7.48
N PRO A 186 5.09 -10.92 6.43
CA PRO A 186 4.93 -12.37 6.55
C PRO A 186 6.26 -13.09 6.84
N ASP A 187 7.40 -12.47 6.57
CA ASP A 187 8.71 -13.12 6.72
C ASP A 187 9.22 -13.08 8.18
N ARG A 188 8.54 -12.33 9.08
CA ARG A 188 8.87 -12.28 10.53
C ARG A 188 8.41 -13.49 11.34
N GLY A 189 7.58 -14.37 10.77
CA GLY A 189 7.14 -15.61 11.43
C GLY A 189 6.11 -15.46 12.55
N TYR A 190 5.53 -14.26 12.74
CA TYR A 190 4.45 -14.03 13.71
C TYR A 190 3.07 -14.13 13.06
N ARG A 191 2.07 -14.65 13.79
CA ARG A 191 0.67 -14.68 13.35
C ARG A 191 0.14 -13.26 13.15
N PHE A 192 -0.66 -13.07 12.09
CA PHE A 192 -1.26 -11.77 11.77
C PHE A 192 -2.10 -11.23 12.93
N SER A 193 -2.87 -12.08 13.61
CA SER A 193 -3.72 -11.69 14.74
C SER A 193 -2.96 -11.00 15.87
N THR A 194 -1.73 -11.42 16.13
CA THR A 194 -0.86 -10.84 17.17
C THR A 194 -0.49 -9.40 16.82
N TYR A 195 -0.10 -9.19 15.56
CA TYR A 195 0.26 -7.87 15.04
C TYR A 195 -0.97 -6.94 14.95
N ALA A 196 -2.06 -7.43 14.37
CA ALA A 196 -3.29 -6.67 14.17
C ALA A 196 -3.92 -6.21 15.48
N ALA A 197 -3.87 -7.03 16.53
CA ALA A 197 -4.42 -6.67 17.84
C ALA A 197 -3.80 -5.37 18.41
N TRP A 198 -2.51 -5.11 18.16
CA TRP A 198 -1.86 -3.88 18.60
C TRP A 198 -2.42 -2.65 17.85
N TRP A 199 -2.52 -2.72 16.52
CA TRP A 199 -3.05 -1.64 15.69
C TRP A 199 -4.52 -1.34 15.97
N ILE A 200 -5.34 -2.38 16.13
CA ILE A 200 -6.76 -2.24 16.46
C ILE A 200 -6.88 -1.57 17.83
N ARG A 201 -6.14 -2.04 18.84
CA ARG A 201 -6.17 -1.44 20.18
C ARG A 201 -5.75 0.03 20.16
N HIS A 202 -4.68 0.34 19.45
CA HIS A 202 -4.17 1.69 19.33
C HIS A 202 -5.20 2.63 18.67
N ALA A 203 -5.81 2.21 17.55
CA ALA A 203 -6.83 2.99 16.85
C ALA A 203 -8.06 3.24 17.72
N VAL A 204 -8.58 2.19 18.38
CA VAL A 204 -9.74 2.27 19.28
C VAL A 204 -9.45 3.18 20.48
N SER A 205 -8.29 3.01 21.13
CA SER A 205 -7.91 3.81 22.30
C SER A 205 -7.73 5.29 21.94
N ARG A 206 -7.09 5.58 20.80
CA ARG A 206 -6.90 6.95 20.30
C ARG A 206 -8.23 7.61 19.99
N ALA A 207 -9.11 6.92 19.26
CA ALA A 207 -10.42 7.47 18.92
C ALA A 207 -11.30 7.71 20.14
N SER A 208 -11.25 6.83 21.15
CA SER A 208 -11.97 7.03 22.40
C SER A 208 -11.49 8.28 23.16
N ALA A 209 -10.21 8.63 23.08
CA ALA A 209 -9.66 9.83 23.69
C ALA A 209 -10.03 11.10 22.89
N ASP A 210 -9.86 11.05 21.56
CA ASP A 210 -9.99 12.21 20.67
C ASP A 210 -11.45 12.55 20.31
N LYS A 211 -12.32 11.53 20.23
CA LYS A 211 -13.70 11.63 19.71
C LYS A 211 -14.76 11.27 20.74
N GLY A 212 -14.37 10.68 21.88
CA GLY A 212 -15.32 10.23 22.89
C GLY A 212 -15.94 11.35 23.73
N ARG A 213 -15.34 12.55 23.74
CA ARG A 213 -15.85 13.68 24.53
C ARG A 213 -16.31 14.80 23.62
N THR A 214 -17.43 15.45 23.99
CA THR A 214 -17.96 16.64 23.29
C THR A 214 -16.95 17.78 23.28
N VAL A 215 -16.15 17.91 24.33
CA VAL A 215 -15.03 18.85 24.41
C VAL A 215 -13.73 18.07 24.41
N ARG A 216 -12.86 18.36 23.42
CA ARG A 216 -11.53 17.75 23.29
C ARG A 216 -10.58 18.32 24.33
N LEU A 217 -9.68 17.47 24.85
CA LEU A 217 -8.61 17.85 25.77
C LEU A 217 -7.28 18.06 25.03
#